data_AF-X1DTK6-F1
#
_entry.id   AF-X1DTK6-F1
#
_cell.length_a   1.000
_cell.length_b   1.000
_cell.length_c   1.000
_cell.angle_alpha   90.00
_cell.angle_beta   90.00
_cell.angle_gamma   90.00
#
_symmetry.space_group_name_H-M   'P 1'
#
loop_
_entity.id
_entity.type
_entity.pdbx_description
1 polymer ?
#
loop_
_entity_poly.entity_id
_entity_poly.type
_entity_poly.pdbx_seq_one_letter_code
_entity_poly.pdbx_strand_id
1 'polypeptide(L)' 'IPEVKYFHMVNGVYDIIVKIEAKSIEQLKDIIGKKIRPLDHIKSTLTMLVIE' A
#
# COMPACT_ATOMS: atom_id res chain seq x y z
N ILE A 1 9.43 -0.42 -4.94
CA ILE A 1 9.18 0.49 -3.78
C ILE A 1 9.80 -0.17 -2.56
N PRO A 2 10.87 0.40 -1.96
CA PRO A 2 11.65 -0.26 -0.90
C PRO A 2 10.87 -0.49 0.41
N GLU A 3 9.80 0.26 0.65
CA GLU A 3 8.96 0.15 1.84
C GLU A 3 8.00 -1.05 1.81
N VAL A 4 7.87 -1.73 0.66
CA VAL A 4 7.01 -2.90 0.49
C VAL A 4 7.75 -4.14 1.00
N LYS A 5 7.17 -4.80 2.01
CA LYS A 5 7.66 -6.08 2.54
C LYS A 5 7.10 -7.28 1.82
N TYR A 6 5.82 -7.22 1.46
CA TYR A 6 5.11 -8.29 0.78
C TYR A 6 4.23 -7.72 -0.31
N PHE A 7 4.16 -8.45 -1.42
CA PHE A 7 3.31 -8.15 -2.58
C PHE A 7 2.69 -9.46 -3.04
N HIS A 8 1.36 -9.48 -3.12
CA HIS A 8 0.61 -10.63 -3.61
C HIS A 8 -0.50 -10.15 -4.54
N MET A 9 -0.63 -10.79 -5.68
CA MET A 9 -1.85 -10.73 -6.46
C MET A 9 -2.85 -11.72 -5.88
N VAL A 10 -4.10 -11.32 -5.75
CA VAL A 10 -5.15 -12.14 -5.13
C VAL A 10 -6.35 -12.22 -6.04
N ASN A 11 -7.03 -13.36 -6.03
CA ASN A 11 -8.32 -13.51 -6.68
C ASN A 11 -9.40 -13.13 -5.66
N GLY A 12 -9.94 -11.93 -5.79
CA GLY A 12 -10.96 -11.41 -4.87
C GLY A 12 -11.52 -10.07 -5.33
N VAL A 13 -12.11 -9.32 -4.40
CA VAL A 13 -12.66 -7.98 -4.66
C VAL A 13 -11.56 -6.97 -5.01
N TYR A 14 -10.33 -7.22 -4.54
CA TYR A 14 -9.15 -6.44 -4.85
C TYR A 14 -8.15 -7.30 -5.63
N ASP A 15 -7.41 -6.69 -6.55
CA ASP A 15 -6.43 -7.41 -7.38
C ASP A 15 -5.09 -7.63 -6.66
N ILE A 16 -4.72 -6.72 -5.76
CA ILE A 16 -3.38 -6.67 -5.15
C ILE A 16 -3.50 -6.41 -3.64
N ILE A 17 -2.71 -7.15 -2.86
CA ILE A 17 -2.46 -6.87 -1.44
C ILE A 17 -0.96 -6.61 -1.25
N VAL A 18 -0.65 -5.52 -0.55
CA VAL A 18 0.71 -5.11 -0.21
C VAL A 18 0.84 -4.81 1.28
N LYS A 19 1.88 -5.33 1.92
CA LYS A 19 2.27 -4.93 3.28
C LYS A 19 3.42 -3.94 3.20
N ILE A 20 3.21 -2.77 3.79
CA ILE A 20 4.15 -1.65 3.79
C ILE A 20 4.58 -1.40 5.23
N GLU A 21 5.87 -1.19 5.44
CA GLU A 21 6.41 -0.76 6.74
C GLU A 21 6.94 0.66 6.65
N ALA A 22 6.57 1.48 7.63
CA ALA A 22 6.99 2.87 7.75
C ALA A 22 7.27 3.19 9.22
N LYS A 23 8.15 4.17 9.47
CA LYS A 23 8.53 4.55 10.85
C LYS A 23 7.50 5.46 11.52
N SER A 24 6.59 6.05 10.75
CA SER A 24 5.50 6.89 11.25
C SER A 24 4.29 6.88 10.32
N ILE A 25 3.16 7.36 10.84
CA ILE A 25 1.92 7.50 10.07
C ILE A 25 2.08 8.52 8.93
N GLU A 26 2.83 9.60 9.15
CA GLU A 26 3.13 10.61 8.13
C GLU A 26 3.90 9.99 6.96
N GLN A 27 4.91 9.17 7.25
CA GLN A 27 5.64 8.45 6.21
C GLN A 27 4.73 7.49 5.44
N LEU A 28 3.84 6.77 6.15
CA LEU A 28 2.87 5.88 5.50
C LEU A 28 1.94 6.65 4.55
N LYS A 29 1.41 7.81 4.98
CA LYS A 29 0.58 8.68 4.14
C LYS A 29 1.34 9.17 2.91
N ASP A 30 2.60 9.54 3.08
CA ASP A 30 3.46 9.99 1.98
C ASP A 30 3.76 8.87 0.98
N ILE A 31 4.05 7.65 1.45
CA ILE A 31 4.26 6.49 0.58
C ILE A 31 3.00 6.21 -0.23
N ILE A 32 1.83 6.14 0.41
CA ILE A 32 0.57 5.86 -0.27
C ILE A 32 0.22 6.98 -1.26
N GLY A 33 0.30 8.23 -0.84
CA GLY A 33 -0.11 9.39 -1.63
C GLY A 33 0.83 9.72 -2.79
N LYS A 34 2.15 9.60 -2.60
CA LYS A 34 3.15 10.05 -3.58
C LYS A 34 3.78 8.91 -4.37
N LYS A 35 3.79 7.67 -3.84
CA LYS A 35 4.45 6.53 -4.50
C LYS A 35 3.48 5.48 -5.02
N ILE A 36 2.34 5.24 -4.36
CA ILE A 36 1.42 4.16 -4.74
C ILE A 36 0.26 4.66 -5.59
N ARG A 37 -0.51 5.63 -5.10
CA ARG A 37 -1.67 6.17 -5.83
C ARG A 37 -1.36 6.77 -7.21
N PRO A 38 -0.17 7.35 -7.45
CA PRO A 38 0.19 7.84 -8.79
C PRO A 38 0.65 6.75 -9.76
N LEU A 39 0.82 5.49 -9.33
CA LEU A 39 1.20 4.43 -10.25
C LEU A 39 0.08 4.21 -11.26
N ASP A 40 0.47 4.09 -12.53
CA ASP A 40 -0.45 3.71 -13.59
C ASP A 40 -1.15 2.39 -13.22
N HIS A 41 -2.43 2.30 -13.55
CA HIS A 41 -3.30 1.15 -13.28
C HIS A 41 -3.77 0.95 -11.83
N ILE A 42 -3.39 1.83 -10.89
CA ILE A 42 -3.99 1.84 -9.54
C ILE A 42 -5.27 2.69 -9.55
N LYS A 43 -6.44 2.04 -9.57
CA LYS A 43 -7.75 2.73 -9.56
C LYS A 43 -8.12 3.26 -8.17
N SER A 44 -7.89 2.47 -7.13
CA SER A 44 -8.19 2.84 -5.75
C SER A 44 -7.33 2.03 -4.78
N THR A 45 -7.17 2.55 -3.57
CA THR A 45 -6.41 1.90 -2.50
C THR A 45 -7.22 1.90 -1.22
N LEU A 46 -7.38 0.76 -0.57
CA LEU A 46 -7.85 0.67 0.81
C LEU A 46 -6.64 0.48 1.74
N THR A 47 -6.49 1.35 2.73
CA THR A 47 -5.38 1.27 3.69
C THR A 47 -5.90 0.71 5.01
N MET A 48 -5.36 -0.44 5.41
CA MET A 48 -5.65 -1.06 6.70
C MET A 48 -4.47 -0.80 7.63
N LEU A 49 -4.70 -0.02 8.69
CA LEU A 49 -3.70 0.17 9.74
C LEU A 49 -3.68 -1.10 10.60
N VAL A 50 -2.51 -1.73 10.70
CA VAL A 50 -2.31 -2.87 11.58
C VAL A 50 -2.20 -2.34 13.02
N ILE A 51 -3.03 -2.86 13.91
CA ILE A 51 -2.99 -2.61 15.35
C ILE A 51 -2.38 -3.87 15.99
N GLU A 52 -1.35 -3.70 16.80
CA GLU A 52 -0.82 -4.73 17.71
C GLU A 52 -1.36 -4.53 19.13
#